data_AF-A0A9N9Y4A2-F1
#
_entry.id   AF-A0A9N9Y4A2-F1
#
_cell.length_a   1.000
_cell.length_b   1.000
_cell.length_c   1.000
_cell.angle_alpha   90.00
_cell.angle_beta   90.00
_cell.angle_gamma   90.00
#
_symmetry.space_group_name_H-M   'P 1'
#
loop_
_entity.id
_entity.type
_entity.pdbx_description
1 polymer ?
#
loop_
_entity_poly.entity_id
_entity_poly.type
_entity_poly.pdbx_seq_one_letter_code
_entity_poly.pdbx_strand_id
1 'polypeptide(L)'
;MPGAITVTQESPIASLKVGKRLQVDGTDPKFGDWRDDLIRDGYAIVKGAIPQDRALSYADRMLSLLESFGKGYKRDDPSTVHPDNLPVITEKGMLLNYGAPHEDFVWDVRSEPGVYEAFEKVYNTKDIIVSFDAINYGFWNRQNLPPNKPWPHQDQDPERPGFRCLQGLVNLLPNGPNDGGLIVCKGAHLLSEQFHEDMKDEERIPAWTKEWYGFTDRGMAWLKDHGCEWIKVEAEPGDLLLWDSRAPHYNVPASGTQDRLAIYTCYMPVADASQEDLVRKKAAFEDRVGTTHWPNALHTGTNRAKRNGEPDSLIRDRPINEPKLSERAFKLTGIPYIKT
;
A
#
# COMPACT_ATOMS: atom_id res chain seq x y z
N MET A 1 -54.78 0.06 -22.69
CA MET A 1 -53.93 0.60 -21.60
C MET A 1 -52.57 0.89 -22.19
N PRO A 2 -52.07 2.14 -22.18
CA PRO A 2 -50.75 2.46 -22.70
C PRO A 2 -49.69 1.95 -21.72
N GLY A 3 -48.66 1.27 -22.26
CA GLY A 3 -47.54 0.73 -21.49
C GLY A 3 -46.70 1.85 -20.87
N ALA A 4 -46.39 1.70 -19.59
CA ALA A 4 -45.47 2.58 -18.89
C ALA A 4 -44.06 2.37 -19.45
N ILE A 5 -43.51 3.43 -20.06
CA ILE A 5 -42.11 3.50 -20.46
C ILE A 5 -41.34 3.85 -19.19
N THR A 6 -40.61 2.88 -18.62
CA THR A 6 -39.65 3.15 -17.56
C THR A 6 -38.44 3.83 -18.19
N VAL A 7 -38.38 5.16 -18.07
CA VAL A 7 -37.19 5.94 -18.41
C VAL A 7 -36.21 5.78 -17.24
N THR A 8 -35.21 4.92 -17.40
CA THR A 8 -34.06 4.89 -16.49
C THR A 8 -33.29 6.19 -16.72
N GLN A 9 -33.42 7.12 -15.78
CA GLN A 9 -32.65 8.35 -15.79
C GLN A 9 -31.23 8.00 -15.35
N GLU A 10 -30.34 7.72 -16.31
CA GLU A 10 -28.90 7.63 -16.03
C GLU A 10 -28.47 9.00 -15.48
N SER A 11 -28.23 9.06 -14.17
CA SER A 11 -27.60 10.22 -13.56
C SER A 11 -26.20 10.34 -14.17
N PRO A 12 -25.81 11.50 -14.72
CA PRO A 12 -24.49 11.66 -15.30
C PRO A 12 -23.43 11.37 -14.22
N ILE A 13 -22.58 10.39 -14.48
CA ILE A 13 -21.42 10.07 -13.65
C ILE A 13 -20.61 11.35 -13.51
N ALA A 14 -20.48 11.87 -12.30
CA ALA A 14 -19.75 13.11 -12.09
C ALA A 14 -18.29 12.94 -12.54
N SER A 15 -17.79 13.89 -13.32
CA SER A 15 -16.38 13.98 -13.69
C SER A 15 -15.72 15.12 -12.93
N LEU A 16 -14.47 14.91 -12.49
CA LEU A 16 -13.68 15.98 -11.90
C LEU A 16 -13.43 17.09 -12.93
N LYS A 17 -13.38 18.34 -12.45
CA LYS A 17 -12.93 19.47 -13.27
C LYS A 17 -11.49 19.23 -13.72
N VAL A 18 -11.16 19.65 -14.94
CA VAL A 18 -9.79 19.56 -15.47
C VAL A 18 -8.80 20.21 -14.50
N GLY A 19 -7.72 19.49 -14.18
CA GLY A 19 -6.69 19.97 -13.24
C GLY A 19 -7.08 19.92 -11.76
N LYS A 20 -8.22 19.29 -11.40
CA LYS A 20 -8.61 19.01 -10.02
C LYS A 20 -8.55 17.51 -9.74
N ARG A 21 -7.92 17.15 -8.61
CA ARG A 21 -7.93 15.82 -8.00
C ARG A 21 -8.96 15.77 -6.86
N LEU A 22 -9.29 14.56 -6.39
CA LEU A 22 -10.09 14.37 -5.17
C LEU A 22 -9.46 15.08 -3.97
N GLN A 23 -10.29 15.58 -3.06
CA GLN A 23 -9.86 16.14 -1.77
C GLN A 23 -10.11 15.17 -0.61
N VAL A 24 -10.95 14.17 -0.81
CA VAL A 24 -11.30 13.12 0.15
C VAL A 24 -11.70 13.73 1.51
N ASP A 25 -12.46 14.82 1.47
CA ASP A 25 -12.84 15.63 2.65
C ASP A 25 -14.37 15.69 2.84
N GLY A 26 -15.10 14.85 2.12
CA GLY A 26 -16.56 14.82 2.11
C GLY A 26 -17.22 15.86 1.19
N THR A 27 -16.45 16.73 0.52
CA THR A 27 -16.97 17.79 -0.36
C THR A 27 -16.89 17.44 -1.86
N ASP A 28 -16.19 16.36 -2.19
CA ASP A 28 -16.10 15.83 -3.56
C ASP A 28 -17.48 15.44 -4.13
N PRO A 29 -17.67 15.50 -5.46
CA PRO A 29 -18.93 15.09 -6.07
C PRO A 29 -19.16 13.58 -5.93
N LYS A 30 -20.42 13.17 -6.07
CA LYS A 30 -20.79 11.75 -6.08
C LYS A 30 -20.46 11.10 -7.43
N PHE A 31 -19.69 10.02 -7.42
CA PHE A 31 -19.22 9.30 -8.60
C PHE A 31 -20.05 8.05 -8.93
N GLY A 32 -20.69 7.42 -7.94
CA GLY A 32 -21.41 6.15 -8.11
C GLY A 32 -20.49 4.93 -8.21
N ASP A 33 -19.25 5.04 -7.73
CA ASP A 33 -18.27 3.94 -7.65
C ASP A 33 -17.49 3.99 -6.33
N TRP A 34 -16.44 3.17 -6.21
CA TRP A 34 -15.60 3.04 -5.01
C TRP A 34 -15.01 4.36 -4.49
N ARG A 35 -14.93 5.42 -5.32
CA ARG A 35 -14.49 6.75 -4.86
C ARG A 35 -15.44 7.32 -3.81
N ASP A 36 -16.74 7.03 -3.90
CA ASP A 36 -17.73 7.47 -2.90
C ASP A 36 -17.44 6.84 -1.53
N ASP A 37 -16.95 5.60 -1.51
CA ASP A 37 -16.51 4.94 -0.27
C ASP A 37 -15.22 5.58 0.25
N LEU A 38 -14.24 5.84 -0.61
CA LEU A 38 -12.99 6.50 -0.22
C LEU A 38 -13.26 7.88 0.41
N ILE A 39 -14.12 8.69 -0.21
CA ILE A 39 -14.47 10.03 0.27
C ILE A 39 -15.14 9.96 1.65
N ARG A 40 -16.08 9.03 1.82
CA ARG A 40 -16.88 8.87 3.05
C ARG A 40 -16.09 8.25 4.19
N ASP A 41 -15.34 7.19 3.89
CA ASP A 41 -14.79 6.26 4.88
C ASP A 41 -13.27 6.37 5.04
N GLY A 42 -12.58 7.06 4.15
CA GLY A 42 -11.12 7.23 4.17
C GLY A 42 -10.36 6.04 3.59
N TYR A 43 -11.10 5.01 3.15
CA TYR A 43 -10.57 3.85 2.46
C TYR A 43 -11.61 3.31 1.46
N ALA A 44 -11.15 2.56 0.47
CA ALA A 44 -12.01 1.88 -0.48
C ALA A 44 -11.35 0.61 -1.01
N ILE A 45 -12.18 -0.25 -1.60
CA ILE A 45 -11.73 -1.46 -2.29
C ILE A 45 -12.13 -1.34 -3.75
N VAL A 46 -11.14 -1.40 -4.65
CA VAL A 46 -11.37 -1.54 -6.09
C VAL A 46 -11.44 -3.03 -6.40
N LYS A 47 -12.67 -3.54 -6.51
CA LYS A 47 -12.92 -4.96 -6.74
C LYS A 47 -12.40 -5.41 -8.11
N GLY A 48 -11.65 -6.52 -8.13
CA GLY A 48 -11.13 -7.11 -9.36
C GLY A 48 -10.23 -6.18 -10.16
N ALA A 49 -9.44 -5.32 -9.48
CA ALA A 49 -8.44 -4.47 -10.12
C ALA A 49 -7.44 -5.29 -10.94
N ILE A 50 -7.18 -6.53 -10.51
CA ILE A 50 -6.51 -7.58 -11.27
C ILE A 50 -7.47 -8.77 -11.37
N PRO A 51 -7.58 -9.43 -12.54
CA PRO A 51 -8.30 -10.70 -12.64
C PRO A 51 -7.78 -11.73 -11.63
N GLN A 52 -8.70 -12.45 -11.00
CA GLN A 52 -8.40 -13.34 -9.87
C GLN A 52 -7.34 -14.41 -10.21
N ASP A 53 -7.47 -15.05 -11.37
CA ASP A 53 -6.52 -16.06 -11.86
C ASP A 53 -5.09 -15.51 -11.99
N ARG A 54 -4.97 -14.27 -12.47
CA ARG A 54 -3.69 -13.59 -12.61
C ARG A 54 -3.12 -13.17 -11.27
N ALA A 55 -3.95 -12.66 -10.36
CA ALA A 55 -3.54 -12.35 -8.99
C ALA A 55 -2.97 -13.59 -8.27
N LEU A 56 -3.62 -14.74 -8.42
CA LEU A 56 -3.13 -16.01 -7.88
C LEU A 56 -1.82 -16.46 -8.56
N SER A 57 -1.63 -16.18 -9.85
CA SER A 57 -0.33 -16.42 -10.51
C SER A 57 0.80 -15.55 -9.93
N TYR A 58 0.51 -14.32 -9.49
CA TYR A 58 1.48 -13.47 -8.80
C TYR A 58 1.75 -13.98 -7.38
N ALA A 59 0.74 -14.48 -6.68
CA ALA A 59 0.92 -15.15 -5.38
C ALA A 59 1.89 -16.35 -5.51
N ASP A 60 1.72 -17.17 -6.55
CA ASP A 60 2.60 -18.31 -6.84
C ASP A 60 4.07 -17.88 -7.07
N ARG A 61 4.29 -16.84 -7.88
CA ARG A 61 5.63 -16.27 -8.12
C ARG A 61 6.24 -15.67 -6.84
N MET A 62 5.42 -15.03 -6.01
CA MET A 62 5.83 -14.47 -4.73
C MET A 62 6.22 -15.56 -3.72
N LEU A 63 5.51 -16.69 -3.66
CA LEU A 63 5.92 -17.84 -2.85
C LEU A 63 7.18 -18.51 -3.40
N SER A 64 7.30 -18.60 -4.73
CA SER A 64 8.49 -19.15 -5.40
C SER A 64 9.74 -18.31 -5.09
N LEU A 65 9.59 -16.99 -4.97
CA LEU A 65 10.64 -16.10 -4.51
C LEU A 65 11.14 -16.50 -3.11
N LEU A 66 10.29 -16.87 -2.15
CA LEU A 66 10.77 -17.30 -0.84
C LEU A 66 11.55 -18.62 -0.92
N GLU A 67 11.05 -19.58 -1.69
CA GLU A 67 11.70 -20.89 -1.87
C GLU A 67 13.09 -20.74 -2.53
N SER A 68 13.22 -19.79 -3.46
CA SER A 68 14.47 -19.54 -4.19
C SER A 68 15.65 -19.10 -3.31
N PHE A 69 15.40 -18.60 -2.09
CA PHE A 69 16.49 -18.27 -1.16
C PHE A 69 17.21 -19.52 -0.64
N GLY A 70 16.69 -20.73 -0.88
CA GLY A 70 17.36 -21.99 -0.56
C GLY A 70 17.53 -22.23 0.94
N LYS A 71 16.74 -21.53 1.78
CA LYS A 71 16.83 -21.60 3.24
C LYS A 71 15.98 -22.71 3.86
N GLY A 72 15.14 -23.38 3.08
CA GLY A 72 14.30 -24.49 3.55
C GLY A 72 12.83 -24.16 3.79
N TYR A 73 12.38 -22.93 3.47
CA TYR A 73 10.95 -22.63 3.38
C TYR A 73 10.28 -23.51 2.32
N LYS A 74 9.10 -24.03 2.65
CA LYS A 74 8.22 -24.80 1.75
C LYS A 74 6.79 -24.31 1.93
N ARG A 75 6.16 -23.87 0.84
CA ARG A 75 4.83 -23.25 0.90
C ARG A 75 3.71 -24.18 1.37
N ASP A 76 3.90 -25.50 1.23
CA ASP A 76 2.95 -26.55 1.60
C ASP A 76 3.19 -27.10 3.02
N ASP A 77 4.22 -26.61 3.72
CA ASP A 77 4.55 -27.01 5.09
C ASP A 77 4.67 -25.77 6.00
N PRO A 78 3.59 -25.39 6.71
CA PRO A 78 3.57 -24.25 7.61
C PRO A 78 4.63 -24.33 8.72
N SER A 79 5.12 -25.52 9.08
CA SER A 79 6.18 -25.66 10.10
C SER A 79 7.51 -25.07 9.63
N THR A 80 7.69 -24.90 8.31
CA THR A 80 8.86 -24.26 7.73
C THR A 80 8.82 -22.74 7.82
N VAL A 81 7.72 -22.13 8.26
CA VAL A 81 7.66 -20.69 8.59
C VAL A 81 8.47 -20.44 9.88
N HIS A 82 9.77 -20.30 9.68
CA HIS A 82 10.77 -20.13 10.73
C HIS A 82 11.79 -19.09 10.29
N PRO A 83 12.29 -18.20 11.18
CA PRO A 83 13.30 -17.20 10.81
C PRO A 83 14.54 -17.78 10.11
N ASP A 84 14.95 -18.99 10.48
CA ASP A 84 16.10 -19.70 9.88
C ASP A 84 15.82 -20.21 8.46
N ASN A 85 14.55 -20.41 8.11
CA ASN A 85 14.12 -20.92 6.81
C ASN A 85 13.71 -19.79 5.84
N LEU A 86 13.68 -18.55 6.30
CA LEU A 86 13.19 -17.39 5.55
C LEU A 86 14.29 -16.34 5.33
N PRO A 87 14.23 -15.57 4.22
CA PRO A 87 15.01 -14.34 4.13
C PRO A 87 14.65 -13.40 5.30
N VAL A 88 15.44 -12.35 5.53
CA VAL A 88 15.07 -11.36 6.55
C VAL A 88 13.78 -10.68 6.11
N ILE A 89 12.71 -11.00 6.81
CA ILE A 89 11.39 -10.39 6.73
C ILE A 89 11.17 -9.70 8.07
N THR A 90 10.66 -8.46 8.05
CA THR A 90 10.36 -7.75 9.30
C THR A 90 9.30 -8.49 10.11
N GLU A 91 9.15 -8.19 11.40
CA GLU A 91 8.09 -8.73 12.25
C GLU A 91 6.68 -8.46 11.70
N LYS A 92 6.56 -7.53 10.75
CA LYS A 92 5.34 -7.06 10.09
C LYS A 92 5.11 -7.72 8.74
N GLY A 93 5.97 -8.69 8.38
CA GLY A 93 5.88 -9.43 7.13
C GLY A 93 6.53 -8.71 5.94
N MET A 94 7.21 -7.58 6.12
CA MET A 94 7.76 -6.83 4.98
C MET A 94 9.10 -7.42 4.52
N LEU A 95 9.18 -7.78 3.23
CA LEU A 95 10.44 -8.07 2.56
C LEU A 95 10.89 -6.81 1.81
N LEU A 96 11.81 -6.07 2.43
CA LEU A 96 12.28 -4.76 1.97
C LEU A 96 13.56 -4.84 1.11
N ASN A 97 14.38 -5.86 1.37
CA ASN A 97 15.72 -5.98 0.83
C ASN A 97 15.75 -6.94 -0.37
N TYR A 98 16.96 -7.39 -0.72
CA TYR A 98 17.20 -8.44 -1.70
C TYR A 98 16.74 -8.09 -3.13
N GLY A 99 16.50 -6.82 -3.47
CA GLY A 99 15.88 -6.44 -4.74
C GLY A 99 14.42 -6.88 -4.87
N ALA A 100 13.79 -7.38 -3.80
CA ALA A 100 12.42 -7.90 -3.83
C ALA A 100 11.38 -6.87 -4.34
N PRO A 101 11.46 -5.57 -3.99
CA PRO A 101 10.57 -4.55 -4.57
C PRO A 101 10.68 -4.37 -6.09
N HIS A 102 11.65 -4.99 -6.75
CA HIS A 102 11.89 -4.89 -8.19
C HIS A 102 11.81 -6.22 -8.93
N GLU A 103 11.29 -7.29 -8.30
CA GLU A 103 11.01 -8.53 -9.02
C GLU A 103 10.03 -8.27 -10.17
N ASP A 104 10.16 -9.06 -11.23
CA ASP A 104 9.33 -8.94 -12.42
C ASP A 104 7.82 -8.96 -12.11
N PHE A 105 7.35 -9.86 -11.25
CA PHE A 105 5.94 -9.94 -10.85
C PHE A 105 5.45 -8.71 -10.09
N VAL A 106 6.34 -8.05 -9.34
CA VAL A 106 6.02 -6.80 -8.64
C VAL A 106 5.82 -5.68 -9.64
N TRP A 107 6.63 -5.64 -10.70
CA TRP A 107 6.42 -4.70 -11.81
C TRP A 107 5.21 -5.02 -12.66
N ASP A 108 4.91 -6.29 -12.88
CA ASP A 108 3.68 -6.71 -13.56
C ASP A 108 2.45 -6.19 -12.80
N VAL A 109 2.39 -6.40 -11.48
CA VAL A 109 1.31 -5.90 -10.60
C VAL A 109 1.19 -4.37 -10.64
N ARG A 110 2.32 -3.65 -10.55
CA ARG A 110 2.33 -2.18 -10.69
C ARG A 110 1.87 -1.69 -12.06
N SER A 111 1.92 -2.56 -13.07
CA SER A 111 1.56 -2.25 -14.45
C SER A 111 0.16 -2.72 -14.83
N GLU A 112 -0.60 -3.28 -13.90
CA GLU A 112 -1.97 -3.69 -14.15
C GLU A 112 -2.89 -2.48 -14.35
N PRO A 113 -3.69 -2.43 -15.44
CA PRO A 113 -4.57 -1.30 -15.71
C PRO A 113 -5.53 -0.98 -14.57
N GLY A 114 -6.23 -1.99 -14.03
CA GLY A 114 -7.16 -1.75 -12.93
C GLY A 114 -6.49 -1.23 -11.66
N VAL A 115 -5.16 -1.40 -11.52
CA VAL A 115 -4.37 -0.83 -10.43
C VAL A 115 -4.06 0.64 -10.72
N TYR A 116 -3.26 0.93 -11.75
CA TYR A 116 -2.81 2.31 -11.96
C TYR A 116 -3.96 3.26 -12.36
N GLU A 117 -4.98 2.79 -13.08
CA GLU A 117 -6.12 3.62 -13.48
C GLU A 117 -6.97 4.06 -12.28
N ALA A 118 -6.97 3.30 -11.18
CA ALA A 118 -7.65 3.72 -9.95
C ALA A 118 -7.01 5.01 -9.38
N PHE A 119 -5.69 5.08 -9.36
CA PHE A 119 -4.96 6.27 -8.94
C PHE A 119 -5.12 7.42 -9.94
N GLU A 120 -5.12 7.14 -11.25
CA GLU A 120 -5.39 8.16 -12.26
C GLU A 120 -6.78 8.80 -12.10
N LYS A 121 -7.79 8.02 -11.69
CA LYS A 121 -9.14 8.54 -11.39
C LYS A 121 -9.14 9.49 -10.18
N VAL A 122 -8.36 9.18 -9.15
CA VAL A 122 -8.26 10.01 -7.93
C VAL A 122 -7.50 11.30 -8.24
N TYR A 123 -6.35 11.18 -8.89
CA TYR A 123 -5.48 12.31 -9.19
C TYR A 123 -5.86 13.09 -10.44
N ASN A 124 -6.76 12.55 -11.26
CA ASN A 124 -7.23 13.13 -12.51
C ASN A 124 -6.10 13.43 -13.51
N THR A 125 -5.15 12.52 -13.63
CA THR A 125 -4.03 12.61 -14.58
C THR A 125 -3.52 11.23 -14.97
N LYS A 126 -3.01 11.09 -16.19
CA LYS A 126 -2.31 9.89 -16.68
C LYS A 126 -0.82 9.91 -16.36
N ASP A 127 -0.27 11.07 -16.05
CA ASP A 127 1.15 11.27 -15.74
C ASP A 127 1.39 11.02 -14.26
N ILE A 128 1.48 9.74 -13.91
CA ILE A 128 1.75 9.26 -12.55
C ILE A 128 3.03 8.43 -12.48
N ILE A 129 3.62 8.38 -11.29
CA ILE A 129 4.77 7.54 -10.91
C ILE A 129 4.40 6.64 -9.73
N VAL A 130 5.05 5.49 -9.60
CA VAL A 130 4.75 4.47 -8.57
C VAL A 130 5.85 4.36 -7.53
N SER A 131 5.54 4.08 -6.26
CA SER A 131 6.52 3.75 -5.24
C SER A 131 7.25 2.43 -5.52
N PHE A 132 8.48 2.30 -5.03
CA PHE A 132 9.23 1.04 -5.03
C PHE A 132 9.12 0.36 -3.66
N ASP A 133 7.91 0.33 -3.13
CA ASP A 133 7.63 -0.13 -1.78
C ASP A 133 7.72 -1.68 -1.66
N ALA A 134 7.64 -2.16 -0.42
CA ALA A 134 7.82 -3.55 -0.04
C ALA A 134 6.80 -4.51 -0.65
N ILE A 135 7.09 -5.80 -0.51
CA ILE A 135 6.10 -6.87 -0.59
C ILE A 135 5.91 -7.49 0.79
N ASN A 136 4.72 -8.02 1.07
CA ASN A 136 4.31 -8.46 2.40
C ASN A 136 3.92 -9.93 2.45
N TYR A 137 4.53 -10.67 3.39
CA TYR A 137 4.21 -12.03 3.78
C TYR A 137 3.60 -12.02 5.19
N GLY A 138 2.29 -11.97 5.26
CA GLY A 138 1.51 -12.15 6.48
C GLY A 138 1.24 -13.63 6.71
N PHE A 139 2.23 -14.38 7.17
CA PHE A 139 2.04 -15.80 7.48
C PHE A 139 1.05 -15.99 8.64
N TRP A 140 0.19 -16.99 8.53
CA TRP A 140 -0.71 -17.39 9.62
C TRP A 140 0.05 -18.14 10.71
N ASN A 141 0.96 -19.05 10.34
CA ASN A 141 1.77 -19.77 11.31
C ASN A 141 2.95 -18.90 11.75
N ARG A 142 2.81 -18.24 12.88
CA ARG A 142 3.82 -17.32 13.41
C ARG A 142 4.52 -17.81 14.67
N GLN A 143 4.42 -19.11 15.01
CA GLN A 143 4.90 -19.67 16.28
C GLN A 143 6.35 -19.28 16.62
N ASN A 144 7.21 -19.19 15.61
CA ASN A 144 8.65 -18.87 15.76
C ASN A 144 9.02 -17.45 15.32
N LEU A 145 8.04 -16.65 14.88
CA LEU A 145 8.27 -15.28 14.42
C LEU A 145 8.15 -14.31 15.60
N PRO A 146 8.86 -13.17 15.56
CA PRO A 146 8.70 -12.13 16.56
C PRO A 146 7.23 -11.67 16.71
N PRO A 147 6.80 -11.31 17.93
CA PRO A 147 5.45 -10.80 18.17
C PRO A 147 5.15 -9.56 17.32
N ASN A 148 4.03 -9.58 16.61
CA ASN A 148 3.52 -8.40 15.90
C ASN A 148 2.60 -7.60 16.82
N LYS A 149 3.16 -6.57 17.48
CA LYS A 149 2.40 -5.67 18.36
C LYS A 149 1.65 -4.60 17.54
N PRO A 150 0.44 -4.17 17.94
CA PRO A 150 -0.23 -3.04 17.30
C PRO A 150 0.65 -1.79 17.22
N TRP A 151 0.47 -1.00 16.16
CA TRP A 151 1.26 0.20 15.88
C TRP A 151 0.42 1.26 15.13
N PRO A 152 -0.75 1.67 15.66
CA PRO A 152 -1.65 2.56 14.94
C PRO A 152 -0.93 3.85 14.54
N HIS A 153 -0.99 4.19 13.26
CA HIS A 153 -0.33 5.37 12.71
C HIS A 153 -1.10 5.96 11.53
N GLN A 154 -0.75 7.19 11.17
CA GLN A 154 -1.05 7.79 9.87
C GLN A 154 0.28 8.14 9.21
N ASP A 155 0.30 8.18 7.87
CA ASP A 155 1.50 8.50 7.11
C ASP A 155 1.39 9.88 6.45
N GLN A 156 1.05 10.87 7.26
CA GLN A 156 1.01 12.26 6.81
C GLN A 156 1.47 13.18 7.93
N ASP A 157 2.30 14.16 7.56
CA ASP A 157 2.71 15.24 8.44
C ASP A 157 1.50 15.96 9.05
N PRO A 158 1.33 15.93 10.40
CA PRO A 158 0.25 16.63 11.10
C PRO A 158 0.18 18.14 10.80
N GLU A 159 1.29 18.76 10.41
CA GLU A 159 1.36 20.19 10.08
C GLU A 159 0.90 20.49 8.64
N ARG A 160 0.59 19.45 7.85
CA ARG A 160 0.18 19.57 6.45
C ARG A 160 -1.21 18.95 6.25
N PRO A 161 -2.28 19.73 6.51
CA PRO A 161 -3.65 19.25 6.40
C PRO A 161 -4.08 18.99 4.94
N GLY A 162 -5.27 18.41 4.77
CA GLY A 162 -5.85 18.06 3.48
C GLY A 162 -5.25 16.79 2.85
N PHE A 163 -5.84 16.35 1.73
CA PHE A 163 -5.40 15.16 1.02
C PHE A 163 -4.05 15.35 0.33
N ARG A 164 -3.11 14.42 0.55
CA ARG A 164 -1.76 14.46 -0.04
C ARG A 164 -1.38 13.16 -0.73
N CYS A 165 -1.50 12.04 -0.02
CA CYS A 165 -1.13 10.72 -0.53
C CYS A 165 -2.33 9.77 -0.46
N LEU A 166 -2.57 9.09 -1.58
CA LEU A 166 -3.39 7.89 -1.58
C LEU A 166 -2.44 6.71 -1.50
N GLN A 167 -2.52 5.99 -0.39
CA GLN A 167 -1.81 4.74 -0.25
C GLN A 167 -2.61 3.61 -0.88
N GLY A 168 -1.91 2.54 -1.24
CA GLY A 168 -2.56 1.35 -1.72
C GLY A 168 -1.70 0.10 -1.70
N LEU A 169 -2.39 -1.03 -1.70
CA LEU A 169 -1.80 -2.35 -1.85
C LEU A 169 -2.73 -3.27 -2.64
N VAL A 170 -2.13 -4.16 -3.41
CA VAL A 170 -2.83 -5.24 -4.09
C VAL A 170 -2.82 -6.47 -3.20
N ASN A 171 -3.99 -7.05 -2.98
CA ASN A 171 -4.19 -8.28 -2.24
C ASN A 171 -4.13 -9.49 -3.18
N LEU A 172 -3.35 -10.53 -2.86
CA LEU A 172 -3.09 -11.64 -3.79
C LEU A 172 -3.73 -12.97 -3.39
N LEU A 173 -4.15 -13.13 -2.14
CA LEU A 173 -4.80 -14.33 -1.60
C LEU A 173 -6.13 -13.95 -0.94
N PRO A 174 -7.06 -14.89 -0.70
CA PRO A 174 -8.26 -14.60 0.09
C PRO A 174 -7.88 -13.94 1.41
N ASN A 175 -8.56 -12.85 1.78
CA ASN A 175 -8.29 -12.13 3.01
C ASN A 175 -9.60 -11.77 3.72
N GLY A 176 -10.09 -12.69 4.54
CA GLY A 176 -11.28 -12.52 5.35
C GLY A 176 -11.02 -11.84 6.70
N PRO A 177 -11.99 -11.93 7.63
CA PRO A 177 -11.95 -11.21 8.91
C PRO A 177 -10.83 -11.68 9.85
N ASN A 178 -10.30 -12.90 9.68
CA ASN A 178 -9.28 -13.50 10.56
C ASN A 178 -7.91 -13.66 9.90
N ASP A 179 -7.74 -13.23 8.64
CA ASP A 179 -6.58 -13.60 7.82
C ASP A 179 -5.43 -12.57 7.88
N GLY A 180 -5.45 -11.72 8.91
CA GLY A 180 -4.47 -10.65 9.10
C GLY A 180 -4.52 -9.59 7.99
N GLY A 181 -3.63 -8.61 8.03
CA GLY A 181 -3.57 -7.53 7.04
C GLY A 181 -4.18 -6.22 7.53
N LEU A 182 -4.61 -5.38 6.59
CA LEU A 182 -4.91 -3.97 6.83
C LEU A 182 -6.15 -3.79 7.72
N ILE A 183 -5.99 -3.02 8.80
CA ILE A 183 -7.07 -2.44 9.60
C ILE A 183 -7.00 -0.92 9.48
N VAL A 184 -8.16 -0.26 9.32
CA VAL A 184 -8.27 1.19 9.12
C VAL A 184 -9.32 1.77 10.07
N CYS A 185 -9.08 2.98 10.57
CA CYS A 185 -10.05 3.71 11.39
C CYS A 185 -10.98 4.49 10.47
N LYS A 186 -12.15 3.91 10.18
CA LYS A 186 -13.14 4.41 9.23
C LYS A 186 -13.59 5.83 9.58
N GLY A 187 -13.51 6.73 8.59
CA GLY A 187 -13.96 8.12 8.68
C GLY A 187 -13.03 9.06 9.45
N ALA A 188 -12.01 8.53 10.13
CA ALA A 188 -11.12 9.34 10.96
C ALA A 188 -10.23 10.31 10.16
N HIS A 189 -10.07 10.10 8.84
CA HIS A 189 -9.38 11.05 7.95
C HIS A 189 -10.08 12.42 7.91
N LEU A 190 -11.41 12.46 8.08
CA LEU A 190 -12.20 13.70 8.15
C LEU A 190 -11.97 14.46 9.46
N LEU A 191 -11.51 13.77 10.50
CA LEU A 191 -11.24 14.34 11.82
C LEU A 191 -9.75 14.64 12.04
N SER A 192 -8.88 14.38 11.05
CA SER A 192 -7.43 14.46 11.21
C SER A 192 -6.96 15.83 11.72
N GLU A 193 -7.49 16.94 11.18
CA GLU A 193 -7.13 18.28 11.64
C GLU A 193 -7.56 18.54 13.08
N GLN A 194 -8.79 18.18 13.43
CA GLN A 194 -9.30 18.33 14.79
C GLN A 194 -8.50 17.48 15.78
N PHE A 195 -8.22 16.22 15.42
CA PHE A 195 -7.41 15.31 16.22
C PHE A 195 -6.05 15.94 16.54
N HIS A 196 -5.34 16.47 15.54
CA HIS A 196 -4.01 17.04 15.74
C HIS A 196 -4.03 18.34 16.56
N GLU A 197 -5.11 19.13 16.49
CA GLU A 197 -5.30 20.29 17.36
C GLU A 197 -5.59 19.86 18.81
N ASP A 198 -6.46 18.88 19.01
CA ASP A 198 -6.86 18.38 20.34
C ASP A 198 -5.74 17.60 21.05
N MET A 199 -4.80 17.03 20.27
CA MET A 199 -3.66 16.25 20.77
C MET A 199 -2.33 16.99 20.69
N LYS A 200 -2.32 18.30 20.43
CA LYS A 200 -1.08 19.08 20.31
C LYS A 200 -0.22 19.10 21.57
N ASP A 201 -0.84 18.87 22.74
CA ASP A 201 -0.17 18.82 24.05
C ASP A 201 0.38 17.43 24.39
N GLU A 202 0.02 16.42 23.61
CA GLU A 202 0.46 15.05 23.83
C GLU A 202 1.92 14.84 23.38
N GLU A 203 2.69 14.13 24.20
CA GLU A 203 4.03 13.69 23.83
C GLU A 203 3.96 12.74 22.64
N ARG A 204 4.59 13.14 21.53
CA ARG A 204 4.58 12.36 20.29
C ARG A 204 5.43 11.10 20.42
N ILE A 205 4.93 9.98 19.89
CA ILE A 205 5.72 8.77 19.67
C ILE A 205 6.89 9.12 18.71
N PRO A 206 8.15 8.77 19.03
CA PRO A 206 9.29 9.07 18.18
C PRO A 206 9.09 8.56 16.74
N ALA A 207 9.20 9.48 15.79
CA ALA A 207 9.05 9.21 14.37
C ALA A 207 10.40 9.37 13.66
N TRP A 208 10.67 8.51 12.69
CA TRP A 208 11.88 8.59 11.85
C TRP A 208 11.74 9.62 10.71
N THR A 209 10.52 10.07 10.43
CA THR A 209 10.17 11.11 9.45
C THR A 209 8.99 11.93 9.95
N LYS A 210 8.82 13.15 9.42
CA LYS A 210 7.65 13.98 9.71
C LYS A 210 6.36 13.41 9.12
N GLU A 211 6.46 12.65 8.03
CA GLU A 211 5.33 12.03 7.34
C GLU A 211 4.81 10.77 8.06
N TRP A 212 5.14 10.58 9.34
CA TRP A 212 4.63 9.48 10.16
C TRP A 212 4.19 10.03 11.51
N TYR A 213 2.99 9.68 11.93
CA TYR A 213 2.45 10.02 13.25
C TYR A 213 1.84 8.79 13.89
N GLY A 214 2.33 8.41 15.07
CA GLY A 214 1.83 7.29 15.85
C GLY A 214 0.76 7.72 16.85
N PHE A 215 -0.30 6.91 16.97
CA PHE A 215 -1.37 7.13 17.94
C PHE A 215 -1.03 6.45 19.28
N THR A 216 -1.06 7.23 20.35
CA THR A 216 -0.96 6.73 21.74
C THR A 216 -2.29 6.09 22.17
N ASP A 217 -2.33 5.53 23.39
CA ASP A 217 -3.59 5.06 23.98
C ASP A 217 -4.62 6.18 24.15
N ARG A 218 -4.20 7.41 24.49
CA ARG A 218 -5.09 8.59 24.56
C ARG A 218 -5.57 8.98 23.16
N GLY A 219 -4.70 8.92 22.14
CA GLY A 219 -5.06 9.07 20.72
C GLY A 219 -6.15 8.09 20.28
N MET A 220 -5.96 6.81 20.60
CA MET A 220 -6.90 5.75 20.29
C MET A 220 -8.24 5.91 21.02
N ALA A 221 -8.21 6.35 22.29
CA ALA A 221 -9.41 6.65 23.05
C ALA A 221 -10.18 7.83 22.44
N TRP A 222 -9.49 8.90 22.04
CA TRP A 222 -10.11 10.05 21.37
C TRP A 222 -10.84 9.63 20.09
N LEU A 223 -10.22 8.81 19.25
CA LEU A 223 -10.85 8.30 18.02
C LEU A 223 -12.14 7.54 18.33
N LYS A 224 -12.12 6.68 19.35
CA LYS A 224 -13.29 5.94 19.81
C LYS A 224 -14.39 6.85 20.35
N ASP A 225 -14.04 7.85 21.15
CA ASP A 225 -14.99 8.79 21.75
C ASP A 225 -15.65 9.71 20.69
N HIS A 226 -14.98 9.92 19.56
CA HIS A 226 -15.52 10.59 18.38
C HIS A 226 -16.27 9.64 17.42
N GLY A 227 -16.54 8.40 17.84
CA GLY A 227 -17.36 7.45 17.11
C GLY A 227 -16.64 6.77 15.93
N CYS A 228 -15.32 6.88 15.82
CA CYS A 228 -14.57 6.18 14.78
C CYS A 228 -14.48 4.69 15.08
N GLU A 229 -14.52 3.88 14.02
CA GLU A 229 -14.51 2.42 14.11
C GLU A 229 -13.30 1.85 13.38
N TRP A 230 -12.61 0.90 14.02
CA TRP A 230 -11.52 0.16 13.39
C TRP A 230 -12.08 -1.02 12.59
N ILE A 231 -11.91 -0.97 11.27
CA ILE A 231 -12.41 -1.97 10.33
C ILE A 231 -11.27 -2.82 9.80
N LYS A 232 -11.36 -4.14 9.99
CA LYS A 232 -10.51 -5.09 9.28
C LYS A 232 -10.96 -5.12 7.82
N VAL A 233 -10.10 -4.67 6.91
CA VAL A 233 -10.44 -4.64 5.49
C VAL A 233 -10.37 -6.06 4.94
N GLU A 234 -11.49 -6.52 4.38
CA GLU A 234 -11.60 -7.81 3.71
C GLU A 234 -11.41 -7.66 2.20
N ALA A 235 -10.80 -8.66 1.57
CA ALA A 235 -10.46 -8.59 0.15
C ALA A 235 -10.37 -9.98 -0.51
N GLU A 236 -10.68 -10.00 -1.80
CA GLU A 236 -10.49 -11.15 -2.66
C GLU A 236 -9.15 -11.04 -3.41
N PRO A 237 -8.63 -12.15 -3.98
CA PRO A 237 -7.43 -12.08 -4.82
C PRO A 237 -7.62 -11.14 -6.00
N GLY A 238 -6.72 -10.17 -6.14
CA GLY A 238 -6.72 -9.18 -7.21
C GLY A 238 -7.42 -7.86 -6.86
N ASP A 239 -8.02 -7.75 -5.68
CA ASP A 239 -8.53 -6.46 -5.21
C ASP A 239 -7.40 -5.49 -4.88
N LEU A 240 -7.61 -4.21 -5.19
CA LEU A 240 -6.75 -3.11 -4.76
C LEU A 240 -7.41 -2.41 -3.57
N LEU A 241 -6.70 -2.36 -2.45
CA LEU A 241 -7.10 -1.65 -1.25
C LEU A 241 -6.45 -0.27 -1.29
N LEU A 242 -7.25 0.77 -1.05
CA LEU A 242 -6.84 2.17 -1.09
C LEU A 242 -7.19 2.85 0.23
N TRP A 243 -6.33 3.73 0.73
CA TRP A 243 -6.65 4.57 1.89
C TRP A 243 -5.93 5.92 1.83
N ASP A 244 -6.59 6.92 2.39
CA ASP A 244 -6.04 8.26 2.56
C ASP A 244 -4.89 8.24 3.58
N SER A 245 -3.79 8.96 3.31
CA SER A 245 -2.65 9.03 4.24
C SER A 245 -2.98 9.62 5.61
N ARG A 246 -4.10 10.34 5.75
CA ARG A 246 -4.64 10.83 7.02
C ARG A 246 -5.39 9.76 7.81
N ALA A 247 -5.82 8.67 7.18
CA ALA A 247 -6.57 7.62 7.86
C ALA A 247 -5.64 6.85 8.82
N PRO A 248 -5.97 6.78 10.14
CA PRO A 248 -5.26 5.92 11.07
C PRO A 248 -5.39 4.47 10.61
N HIS A 249 -4.27 3.76 10.50
CA HIS A 249 -4.26 2.40 9.98
C HIS A 249 -3.09 1.60 10.57
N TYR A 250 -3.17 0.27 10.41
CA TYR A 250 -2.06 -0.64 10.63
C TYR A 250 -2.34 -2.05 10.07
N ASN A 251 -1.40 -2.98 10.24
CA ASN A 251 -1.63 -4.40 9.94
C ASN A 251 -1.80 -5.21 11.23
N VAL A 252 -2.79 -6.09 11.25
CA VAL A 252 -2.98 -7.11 12.29
C VAL A 252 -2.42 -8.47 11.83
N PRO A 253 -1.85 -9.30 12.73
CA PRO A 253 -1.50 -10.68 12.39
C PRO A 253 -2.77 -11.50 12.15
N ALA A 254 -2.64 -12.59 11.39
CA ALA A 254 -3.74 -13.54 11.23
C ALA A 254 -4.04 -14.28 12.54
N SER A 255 -5.31 -14.51 12.80
CA SER A 255 -5.84 -15.41 13.83
C SER A 255 -6.43 -16.69 13.22
N GLY A 256 -6.62 -16.72 11.90
CA GLY A 256 -7.03 -17.89 11.12
C GLY A 256 -5.85 -18.71 10.59
N THR A 257 -6.08 -19.45 9.50
CA THR A 257 -5.10 -20.34 8.85
C THR A 257 -4.76 -19.96 7.41
N GLN A 258 -5.11 -18.73 7.01
CA GLN A 258 -4.87 -18.21 5.67
C GLN A 258 -3.67 -17.26 5.71
N ASP A 259 -2.68 -17.52 4.88
CA ASP A 259 -1.59 -16.57 4.65
C ASP A 259 -2.10 -15.37 3.87
N ARG A 260 -1.55 -14.19 4.18
CA ARG A 260 -1.81 -12.95 3.45
C ARG A 260 -0.59 -12.57 2.63
N LEU A 261 -0.76 -12.43 1.32
CA LEU A 261 0.26 -11.91 0.43
C LEU A 261 -0.22 -10.60 -0.19
N ALA A 262 0.62 -9.58 -0.09
CA ALA A 262 0.30 -8.26 -0.63
C ALA A 262 1.52 -7.56 -1.23
N ILE A 263 1.26 -6.71 -2.21
CA ILE A 263 2.27 -5.85 -2.84
C ILE A 263 1.82 -4.41 -2.64
N TYR A 264 2.66 -3.59 -2.00
CA TYR A 264 2.36 -2.17 -1.81
C TYR A 264 2.57 -1.42 -3.14
N THR A 265 1.55 -0.66 -3.54
CA THR A 265 1.48 0.03 -4.82
C THR A 265 0.85 1.40 -4.62
N CYS A 266 1.67 2.39 -4.29
CA CYS A 266 1.22 3.78 -4.14
C CYS A 266 1.65 4.58 -5.38
N TYR A 267 0.81 5.48 -5.85
CA TYR A 267 1.09 6.30 -7.03
C TYR A 267 0.90 7.77 -6.72
N MET A 268 1.58 8.62 -7.46
CA MET A 268 1.54 10.06 -7.30
C MET A 268 1.68 10.74 -8.66
N PRO A 269 1.03 11.89 -8.90
CA PRO A 269 1.28 12.71 -10.08
C PRO A 269 2.75 13.07 -10.24
N VAL A 270 3.25 13.02 -11.47
CA VAL A 270 4.59 13.52 -11.82
C VAL A 270 4.76 14.99 -11.40
N ALA A 271 3.69 15.78 -11.51
CA ALA A 271 3.69 17.20 -11.14
C ALA A 271 3.99 17.47 -9.65
N ASP A 272 3.86 16.45 -8.79
CA ASP A 272 4.14 16.56 -7.35
C ASP A 272 5.57 16.12 -7.01
N ALA A 273 6.34 15.61 -7.98
CA ALA A 273 7.74 15.25 -7.81
C ALA A 273 8.65 16.39 -8.32
N SER A 274 9.66 16.74 -7.53
CA SER A 274 10.72 17.63 -8.01
C SER A 274 11.65 16.89 -8.99
N GLN A 275 12.47 17.63 -9.74
CA GLN A 275 13.49 17.00 -10.59
C GLN A 275 14.55 16.24 -9.77
N GLU A 276 14.88 16.73 -8.58
CA GLU A 276 15.77 16.03 -7.65
C GLU A 276 15.16 14.70 -7.20
N ASP A 277 13.85 14.68 -6.90
CA ASP A 277 13.13 13.45 -6.56
C ASP A 277 13.19 12.43 -7.71
N LEU A 278 12.94 12.87 -8.95
CA LEU A 278 12.99 11.98 -10.11
C LEU A 278 14.40 11.43 -10.37
N VAL A 279 15.45 12.22 -10.16
CA VAL A 279 16.85 11.76 -10.29
C VAL A 279 17.20 10.76 -9.18
N ARG A 280 16.82 11.03 -7.93
CA ARG A 280 16.99 10.09 -6.81
C ARG A 280 16.21 8.79 -7.05
N LYS A 281 14.98 8.90 -7.57
CA LYS A 281 14.15 7.75 -7.94
C LYS A 281 14.78 6.92 -9.06
N LYS A 282 15.39 7.57 -10.07
CA LYS A 282 16.16 6.89 -11.12
C LYS A 282 17.30 6.07 -10.50
N ALA A 283 18.08 6.64 -9.59
CA ALA A 283 19.15 5.92 -8.91
C ALA A 283 18.60 4.71 -8.13
N ALA A 284 17.52 4.90 -7.37
CA ALA A 284 16.86 3.81 -6.65
C ALA A 284 16.40 2.67 -7.58
N PHE A 285 15.85 3.04 -8.75
CA PHE A 285 15.49 2.07 -9.78
C PHE A 285 16.72 1.31 -10.29
N GLU A 286 17.76 2.00 -10.73
CA GLU A 286 18.99 1.41 -11.29
C GLU A 286 19.68 0.45 -10.31
N ASP A 287 19.74 0.85 -9.04
CA ASP A 287 20.31 0.07 -7.93
C ASP A 287 19.37 -1.00 -7.38
N ARG A 288 18.13 -1.07 -7.88
CA ARG A 288 17.07 -2.02 -7.46
C ARG A 288 16.79 -1.98 -5.95
N VAL A 289 16.89 -0.80 -5.33
CA VAL A 289 16.57 -0.62 -3.92
C VAL A 289 15.14 -0.13 -3.75
N GLY A 290 14.47 -0.64 -2.71
CA GLY A 290 13.12 -0.18 -2.39
C GLY A 290 13.08 1.28 -1.95
N THR A 291 11.88 1.85 -1.94
CA THR A 291 11.55 3.15 -1.34
C THR A 291 10.48 2.92 -0.27
N THR A 292 9.94 4.01 0.26
CA THR A 292 8.71 3.96 1.07
C THR A 292 7.48 4.03 0.16
N HIS A 293 6.28 4.12 0.75
CA HIS A 293 5.03 4.36 0.04
C HIS A 293 5.03 5.68 -0.74
N TRP A 294 5.87 6.66 -0.40
CA TRP A 294 5.98 7.92 -1.13
C TRP A 294 6.60 7.71 -2.53
N PRO A 295 5.84 7.92 -3.63
CA PRO A 295 6.30 7.54 -4.97
C PRO A 295 7.46 8.39 -5.50
N ASN A 296 7.70 9.57 -4.93
CA ASN A 296 8.83 10.44 -5.24
C ASN A 296 10.19 9.94 -4.71
N ALA A 297 10.24 8.80 -4.01
CA ALA A 297 11.47 8.25 -3.44
C ALA A 297 12.17 9.21 -2.47
N LEU A 298 11.40 9.95 -1.65
CA LEU A 298 11.93 10.82 -0.61
C LEU A 298 12.95 10.09 0.29
N HIS A 299 12.69 8.81 0.54
CA HIS A 299 13.59 7.90 1.23
C HIS A 299 13.85 6.65 0.38
N THR A 300 15.12 6.25 0.31
CA THR A 300 15.58 5.04 -0.37
C THR A 300 16.08 4.03 0.65
N GLY A 301 15.82 2.76 0.37
CA GLY A 301 16.24 1.64 1.19
C GLY A 301 17.63 1.11 0.80
N THR A 302 17.88 -0.14 1.18
CA THR A 302 19.10 -0.86 0.85
C THR A 302 18.78 -2.32 0.54
N ASN A 303 19.61 -2.99 -0.26
CA ASN A 303 19.53 -4.44 -0.44
C ASN A 303 20.40 -5.22 0.57
N ARG A 304 21.07 -4.53 1.48
CA ARG A 304 21.83 -5.15 2.58
C ARG A 304 20.91 -5.39 3.77
N ALA A 305 20.39 -6.61 3.89
CA ALA A 305 19.59 -7.01 5.03
C ALA A 305 20.45 -7.22 6.28
N LYS A 306 19.84 -7.12 7.46
CA LYS A 306 20.48 -7.41 8.75
C LYS A 306 19.69 -8.49 9.49
N ARG A 307 20.39 -9.50 9.99
CA ARG A 307 19.85 -10.56 10.84
C ARG A 307 20.47 -10.42 12.22
N ASN A 308 19.64 -10.20 13.24
CA ASN A 308 20.09 -10.00 14.62
C ASN A 308 21.12 -8.87 14.78
N GLY A 309 20.95 -7.77 14.02
CA GLY A 309 21.84 -6.60 14.07
C GLY A 309 23.05 -6.68 13.14
N GLU A 310 23.45 -7.87 12.71
CA GLU A 310 24.59 -8.11 11.83
C GLU A 310 24.17 -8.24 10.35
N PRO A 311 25.05 -7.93 9.38
CA PRO A 311 24.77 -8.18 7.97
C PRO A 311 24.35 -9.63 7.72
N ASP A 312 23.24 -9.83 7.00
CA ASP A 312 22.80 -11.17 6.64
C ASP A 312 23.80 -11.84 5.69
N SER A 313 23.98 -13.15 5.84
CA SER A 313 24.88 -13.93 4.98
C SER A 313 24.37 -14.05 3.54
N LEU A 314 23.05 -13.94 3.36
CA LEU A 314 22.44 -13.87 2.05
C LEU A 314 22.63 -12.49 1.45
N ILE A 315 23.37 -12.44 0.36
CA ILE A 315 23.59 -11.24 -0.42
C ILE A 315 22.89 -11.40 -1.76
N ARG A 316 21.85 -10.60 -1.96
CA ARG A 316 21.15 -10.48 -3.24
C ARG A 316 20.89 -9.00 -3.45
N ASP A 317 21.47 -8.42 -4.49
CA ASP A 317 21.36 -6.99 -4.80
C ASP A 317 20.48 -6.70 -6.00
N ARG A 318 20.02 -7.75 -6.69
CA ARG A 318 19.13 -7.68 -7.84
C ARG A 318 17.98 -8.69 -7.71
N PRO A 319 16.83 -8.46 -8.34
CA PRO A 319 15.75 -9.44 -8.40
C PRO A 319 16.23 -10.75 -9.07
N ILE A 320 15.56 -11.87 -8.79
CA ILE A 320 15.83 -13.13 -9.51
C ILE A 320 15.49 -12.98 -10.99
N ASN A 321 14.36 -12.34 -11.26
CA ASN A 321 13.91 -12.06 -12.60
C ASN A 321 13.85 -10.54 -12.78
N GLU A 322 14.71 -10.03 -13.66
CA GLU A 322 14.66 -8.60 -14.03
C GLU A 322 13.34 -8.28 -14.73
N PRO A 323 12.69 -7.15 -14.38
CA PRO A 323 11.43 -6.76 -14.99
C PRO A 323 11.64 -6.36 -16.45
N LYS A 324 10.74 -6.83 -17.32
CA LYS A 324 10.65 -6.38 -18.70
C LYS A 324 9.56 -5.32 -18.81
N LEU A 325 9.95 -4.05 -18.70
CA LEU A 325 9.00 -2.95 -18.64
C LEU A 325 8.35 -2.68 -20.00
N SER A 326 7.01 -2.59 -20.01
CA SER A 326 6.27 -1.95 -21.09
C SER A 326 6.54 -0.44 -21.11
N GLU A 327 6.12 0.27 -22.17
CA GLU A 327 6.21 1.73 -22.19
C GLU A 327 5.47 2.35 -20.99
N ARG A 328 4.29 1.81 -20.65
CA ARG A 328 3.51 2.28 -19.50
C ARG A 328 4.27 2.04 -18.20
N ALA A 329 4.82 0.86 -18.00
CA ALA A 329 5.62 0.53 -16.81
C ALA A 329 6.87 1.41 -16.69
N PHE A 330 7.53 1.71 -17.82
CA PHE A 330 8.69 2.59 -17.85
C PHE A 330 8.32 4.04 -17.46
N LYS A 331 7.17 4.56 -17.88
CA LYS A 331 6.66 5.86 -17.40
C LYS A 331 6.46 5.87 -15.89
N LEU A 332 5.95 4.79 -15.29
CA LEU A 332 5.77 4.70 -13.84
C LEU A 332 7.06 4.81 -13.03
N THR A 333 8.23 4.56 -13.65
CA THR A 333 9.55 4.75 -12.99
C THR A 333 9.85 6.22 -12.69
N GLY A 334 9.23 7.17 -13.41
CA GLY A 334 9.57 8.59 -13.35
C GLY A 334 10.73 9.02 -14.26
N ILE A 335 11.54 8.07 -14.76
CA ILE A 335 12.73 8.36 -15.57
C ILE A 335 12.40 9.17 -16.85
N PRO A 336 11.32 8.87 -17.60
CA PRO A 336 10.98 9.64 -18.80
C PRO A 336 10.63 11.12 -18.56
N TYR A 337 10.38 11.52 -17.30
CA TYR A 337 9.99 12.88 -16.94
C TYR A 337 11.15 13.74 -16.41
N ILE A 338 12.37 13.19 -16.41
CA ILE A 338 13.58 13.92 -16.07
C ILE A 338 13.92 14.86 -17.23
N LYS A 339 14.06 16.14 -16.93
CA LYS A 339 14.45 17.17 -17.90
C LYS A 339 15.96 17.03 -18.18
N THR A 340 16.30 17.04 -19.46
CA THR A 340 17.68 17.04 -19.97
C THR A 340 18.35 18.39 -19.83
#